data_AF-A0A7S2UL49-F1
#
_entry.id   AF-A0A7S2UL49-F1
#
_cell.length_a   1.000
_cell.length_b   1.000
_cell.length_c   1.000
_cell.angle_alpha   90.00
_cell.angle_beta   90.00
_cell.angle_gamma   90.00
#
_symmetry.space_group_name_H-M   'P 1'
#
loop_
_entity.id
_entity.type
_entity.pdbx_description
1 polymer ?
#
loop_
_entity_poly.entity_id
_entity_poly.type
_entity_poly.pdbx_seq_one_letter_code
_entity_poly.pdbx_strand_id
1 'polypeptide(L)'
;PTGETEAIFRGDGPPDVIPTGVVEWNRSSKNRAPSCFISVLLLSLLIAGMVALLESNFIKPDPPKTDSTISITHNCDHLSEPGDIIKTQRYNILKEVLELKLDASILEDPCSPHASALKWLADEDTLLKVAPISHSDVHQRFAVALWYYSTNMGETDLSPDLNKVNEPWLTQEQECLWHGITCQYDGGGDGALITHIELGGIELSGSIPDEFVILLPNLTHLDLSQNLLTGTIPKCLYSSSTLVNLNLGRNKLSGPIDAYKWTSWNMEKMALDFNGFNGTIPTSIGSLSNIQMLDLSRNELDGSISEEIMNLAGLREIDLKR
;
A
#
# COMPACT_ATOMS: atom_id res chain seq x y z
N PRO A 1 -41.16 -12.80 54.33
CA PRO A 1 -39.91 -13.28 53.66
C PRO A 1 -39.87 -12.77 52.22
N THR A 2 -39.13 -11.76 51.79
CA THR A 2 -38.12 -10.81 52.31
C THR A 2 -38.27 -9.64 51.31
N GLY A 3 -38.52 -8.36 51.64
CA GLY A 3 -37.94 -7.50 52.66
C GLY A 3 -37.19 -6.36 51.94
N GLU A 4 -37.91 -5.49 51.23
CA GLU A 4 -37.40 -4.24 50.64
C GLU A 4 -37.38 -3.13 51.70
N THR A 5 -36.30 -2.34 51.73
CA THR A 5 -36.31 -0.96 52.27
C THR A 5 -35.18 -0.15 51.63
N GLU A 6 -35.57 0.89 50.90
CA GLU A 6 -34.74 2.04 50.54
C GLU A 6 -34.63 3.04 51.72
N ALA A 7 -33.53 3.79 51.76
CA ALA A 7 -33.45 5.06 52.49
C ALA A 7 -32.59 6.08 51.73
N ILE A 8 -33.17 7.27 51.57
CA ILE A 8 -32.68 8.49 50.91
C ILE A 8 -31.93 9.37 51.93
N PHE A 9 -30.91 10.14 51.54
CA PHE A 9 -30.74 11.57 51.93
C PHE A 9 -29.73 12.33 51.04
N ARG A 10 -30.10 13.57 50.69
CA ARG A 10 -29.40 14.60 49.90
C ARG A 10 -28.45 15.46 50.75
N GLY A 11 -27.51 16.18 50.10
CA GLY A 11 -26.85 17.39 50.64
C GLY A 11 -25.91 18.08 49.63
N ASP A 12 -26.16 19.37 49.37
CA ASP A 12 -25.57 20.29 48.38
C ASP A 12 -24.16 20.87 48.71
N GLY A 13 -23.40 21.40 47.73
CA GLY A 13 -22.07 22.11 47.86
C GLY A 13 -22.18 23.66 48.06
N PRO A 14 -21.23 24.56 47.63
CA PRO A 14 -19.75 24.60 47.42
C PRO A 14 -19.12 25.95 48.02
N PRO A 15 -18.07 26.69 47.51
CA PRO A 15 -16.75 26.43 46.86
C PRO A 15 -15.49 27.17 47.49
N ASP A 16 -14.29 26.91 46.91
CA ASP A 16 -13.02 27.71 46.81
C ASP A 16 -12.12 28.10 48.02
N VAL A 17 -10.79 27.85 47.88
CA VAL A 17 -9.64 28.81 47.93
C VAL A 17 -8.25 28.10 48.04
N ILE A 18 -7.29 28.56 47.23
CA ILE A 18 -5.86 28.20 47.08
C ILE A 18 -5.00 28.80 48.22
N PRO A 19 -3.77 28.31 48.55
CA PRO A 19 -2.56 29.01 48.04
C PRO A 19 -1.26 28.18 47.82
N THR A 20 -0.57 28.50 46.72
CA THR A 20 0.87 28.80 46.50
C THR A 20 2.05 27.88 46.92
N GLY A 21 2.96 27.66 45.96
CA GLY A 21 4.40 27.38 46.13
C GLY A 21 5.02 26.71 44.89
N VAL A 22 5.31 27.42 43.79
CA VAL A 22 6.62 28.01 43.38
C VAL A 22 7.83 27.08 43.58
N VAL A 23 8.32 26.48 42.49
CA VAL A 23 9.76 26.43 42.13
C VAL A 23 9.87 26.50 40.60
N GLU A 24 10.47 27.59 40.12
CA GLU A 24 10.93 27.77 38.75
C GLU A 24 12.22 26.98 38.50
N TRP A 25 12.38 26.40 37.31
CA TRP A 25 13.66 26.43 36.59
C TRP A 25 13.38 26.66 35.10
N ASN A 26 13.80 27.83 34.64
CA ASN A 26 13.71 28.30 33.27
C ASN A 26 15.09 28.19 32.63
N ARG A 27 15.21 27.52 31.47
CA ARG A 27 16.17 27.89 30.40
C ARG A 27 15.86 27.14 29.09
N SER A 28 15.17 27.85 28.21
CA SER A 28 15.54 28.10 26.80
C SER A 28 16.55 27.14 26.14
N SER A 29 16.17 26.52 25.02
CA SER A 29 16.58 26.99 23.68
C SER A 29 15.91 26.20 22.55
N LYS A 30 15.90 26.83 21.37
CA LYS A 30 15.18 26.52 20.14
C LYS A 30 15.76 25.32 19.36
N ASN A 31 14.90 24.83 18.46
CA ASN A 31 15.17 24.27 17.11
C ASN A 31 15.31 22.75 16.91
N ARG A 32 14.43 22.31 15.98
CA ARG A 32 14.58 21.31 14.91
C ARG A 32 14.65 19.81 15.28
N ALA A 33 13.78 19.08 14.59
CA ALA A 33 13.78 17.63 14.43
C ALA A 33 15.12 17.10 13.87
N PRO A 34 15.47 15.86 14.23
CA PRO A 34 15.83 14.83 13.25
C PRO A 34 15.09 13.50 13.56
N SER A 35 14.47 12.83 12.58
CA SER A 35 15.05 11.76 11.75
C SER A 35 15.81 10.66 12.52
N CYS A 36 15.33 9.43 12.30
CA CYS A 36 15.93 8.14 12.67
C CYS A 36 17.44 8.10 12.40
N PHE A 37 18.23 7.54 13.32
CA PHE A 37 19.34 6.61 13.02
C PHE A 37 19.92 5.99 14.32
N ILE A 38 19.71 4.68 14.44
CA ILE A 38 20.52 3.60 15.03
C ILE A 38 21.09 3.76 16.45
N SER A 39 20.63 2.85 17.33
CA SER A 39 21.30 2.49 18.58
C SER A 39 21.94 1.10 18.48
N VAL A 40 23.07 0.96 19.20
CA VAL A 40 23.65 -0.28 19.76
C VAL A 40 24.27 -1.28 18.78
N LEU A 41 25.51 -1.00 18.39
CA LEU A 41 26.52 -1.99 18.03
C LEU A 41 27.49 -2.09 19.20
N LEU A 42 27.36 -3.13 20.04
CA LEU A 42 28.40 -3.75 20.90
C LEU A 42 27.76 -4.73 21.92
N LEU A 43 27.06 -5.76 21.44
CA LEU A 43 26.78 -6.96 22.25
C LEU A 43 26.39 -8.20 21.40
N SER A 44 27.09 -8.47 20.29
CA SER A 44 26.82 -9.66 19.45
C SER A 44 28.06 -10.54 19.15
N LEU A 45 29.18 -10.31 19.84
CA LEU A 45 30.41 -11.10 19.65
C LEU A 45 30.66 -12.21 20.69
N LEU A 46 29.64 -12.63 21.47
CA LEU A 46 29.81 -13.71 22.45
C LEU A 46 28.78 -14.86 22.36
N ILE A 47 27.92 -14.89 21.34
CA ILE A 47 26.95 -16.01 21.14
C ILE A 47 27.24 -16.79 19.83
N ALA A 48 28.04 -16.25 18.90
CA ALA A 48 28.42 -16.94 17.67
C ALA A 48 29.50 -18.05 17.87
N GLY A 49 30.08 -18.18 19.06
CA GLY A 49 31.15 -19.14 19.35
C GLY A 49 30.73 -20.48 19.95
N MET A 50 29.48 -20.64 20.40
CA MET A 50 29.04 -21.86 21.11
C MET A 50 27.92 -22.66 20.43
N VAL A 51 27.40 -22.19 19.28
CA VAL A 51 26.41 -22.96 18.49
C VAL A 51 27.08 -23.85 17.42
N ALA A 52 28.35 -23.59 17.08
CA ALA A 52 29.09 -24.35 16.05
C ALA A 52 29.62 -25.73 16.49
N LEU A 53 29.22 -26.25 17.67
CA LEU A 53 29.72 -27.51 18.22
C LEU A 53 28.63 -28.55 18.55
N LEU A 54 27.36 -28.29 18.20
CA LEU A 54 26.24 -29.21 18.48
C LEU A 54 25.45 -29.70 17.25
N GLU A 55 25.84 -29.35 16.02
CA GLU A 55 25.11 -29.78 14.80
C GLU A 55 25.80 -30.90 13.99
N SER A 56 26.74 -31.66 14.55
CA SER A 56 27.44 -32.70 13.80
C SER A 56 26.74 -34.08 13.71
N ASN A 57 25.49 -34.25 14.19
CA ASN A 57 24.87 -35.59 14.25
C ASN A 57 23.33 -35.66 14.01
N PHE A 58 22.80 -34.96 13.01
CA PHE A 58 21.43 -35.26 12.54
C PHE A 58 21.34 -35.30 11.01
N ILE A 59 20.96 -36.47 10.48
CA ILE A 59 20.49 -36.64 9.11
C ILE A 59 19.13 -35.94 9.02
N LYS A 60 19.05 -34.82 8.29
CA LYS A 60 17.79 -34.15 7.96
C LYS A 60 17.17 -34.80 6.71
N PRO A 61 15.84 -35.01 6.67
CA PRO A 61 15.16 -35.44 5.45
C PRO A 61 15.19 -34.32 4.40
N ASP A 62 15.14 -34.70 3.12
CA ASP A 62 15.24 -33.77 1.99
C ASP A 62 14.24 -32.60 2.08
N PRO A 63 14.65 -31.35 1.80
CA PRO A 63 13.75 -30.22 1.77
C PRO A 63 12.75 -30.37 0.60
N PRO A 64 11.49 -29.90 0.76
CA PRO A 64 10.56 -29.82 -0.35
C PRO A 64 11.16 -28.91 -1.44
N LYS A 65 10.98 -29.32 -2.70
CA LYS A 65 11.46 -28.62 -3.89
C LYS A 65 11.11 -27.13 -3.80
N THR A 66 12.13 -26.30 -3.95
CA THR A 66 12.10 -24.84 -3.86
C THR A 66 11.01 -24.23 -4.74
N ASP A 67 10.23 -23.35 -4.12
CA ASP A 67 9.34 -22.37 -4.74
C ASP A 67 10.12 -21.58 -5.80
N SER A 68 9.64 -21.59 -7.04
CA SER A 68 10.22 -20.81 -8.13
C SER A 68 9.82 -19.35 -7.95
N THR A 69 10.57 -18.61 -7.13
CA THR A 69 10.54 -17.15 -7.16
C THR A 69 11.07 -16.71 -8.52
N ILE A 70 10.17 -16.40 -9.44
CA ILE A 70 10.49 -15.70 -10.69
C ILE A 70 11.08 -14.36 -10.27
N SER A 71 12.38 -14.20 -10.47
CA SER A 71 13.09 -12.95 -10.20
C SER A 71 12.94 -12.09 -11.45
N ILE A 72 12.18 -11.00 -11.35
CA ILE A 72 12.09 -10.00 -12.42
C ILE A 72 13.50 -9.44 -12.62
N THR A 73 14.15 -9.77 -13.73
CA THR A 73 15.46 -9.22 -14.07
C THR A 73 15.28 -7.92 -14.86
N HIS A 74 15.37 -6.78 -14.17
CA HIS A 74 15.40 -5.47 -14.83
C HIS A 74 16.72 -5.31 -15.60
N ASN A 75 16.64 -5.09 -16.91
CA ASN A 75 17.81 -4.76 -17.72
C ASN A 75 18.26 -3.33 -17.36
N CYS A 76 19.27 -3.21 -16.49
CA CYS A 76 19.79 -1.93 -15.99
C CYS A 76 20.71 -1.20 -16.99
N ASP A 77 20.57 -1.48 -18.30
CA ASP A 77 21.37 -0.80 -19.32
C ASP A 77 21.19 0.71 -19.16
N HIS A 78 22.32 1.36 -18.91
CA HIS A 78 22.49 2.78 -18.64
C HIS A 78 21.50 3.62 -19.45
N LEU A 79 20.95 4.66 -18.81
CA LEU A 79 20.31 5.81 -19.47
C LEU A 79 20.95 5.97 -20.85
N SER A 80 20.12 5.77 -21.88
CA SER A 80 20.52 5.81 -23.28
C SER A 80 21.56 6.90 -23.50
N GLU A 81 22.62 6.54 -24.22
CA GLU A 81 23.82 7.33 -24.49
C GLU A 81 23.61 8.85 -24.41
N PRO A 82 24.59 9.62 -23.86
CA PRO A 82 24.52 11.07 -23.67
C PRO A 82 24.45 11.94 -24.96
N GLY A 83 23.67 11.53 -25.98
CA GLY A 83 23.54 12.17 -27.28
C GLY A 83 22.14 12.71 -27.64
N ASP A 84 21.06 12.27 -26.99
CA ASP A 84 19.69 12.73 -27.33
C ASP A 84 19.17 13.78 -26.34
N ILE A 85 19.47 15.04 -26.64
CA ILE A 85 19.10 16.22 -25.82
C ILE A 85 17.59 16.26 -25.54
N ILE A 86 16.76 15.81 -26.49
CA ILE A 86 15.30 15.86 -26.36
C ILE A 86 14.83 14.85 -25.32
N LYS A 87 15.38 13.64 -25.32
CA LYS A 87 15.08 12.61 -24.32
C LYS A 87 15.51 13.04 -22.92
N THR A 88 16.71 13.61 -22.79
CA THR A 88 17.20 14.12 -21.50
C THR A 88 16.32 15.25 -20.96
N GLN A 89 15.91 16.19 -21.80
CA GLN A 89 15.04 17.28 -21.38
C GLN A 89 13.66 16.76 -20.94
N ARG A 90 13.09 15.80 -21.69
CA ARG A 90 11.80 15.19 -21.36
C ARG A 90 11.86 14.41 -20.04
N TYR A 91 12.92 13.62 -19.83
CA TYR A 91 13.15 12.90 -18.59
C TYR A 91 13.12 13.84 -17.38
N ASN A 92 13.84 14.96 -17.46
CA ASN A 92 13.90 15.94 -16.38
C ASN A 92 12.53 16.57 -16.09
N ILE A 93 11.76 16.94 -17.12
CA ILE A 93 10.40 17.49 -16.95
C ILE A 93 9.48 16.47 -16.27
N LEU A 94 9.49 15.22 -16.72
CA LEU A 94 8.67 14.17 -16.12
C LEU A 94 9.07 13.92 -14.66
N LYS A 95 10.37 13.90 -14.37
CA LYS A 95 10.90 13.77 -13.01
C LYS A 95 10.40 14.91 -12.12
N GLU A 96 10.50 16.16 -12.56
CA GLU A 96 9.99 17.33 -11.81
C GLU A 96 8.49 17.21 -11.48
N VAL A 97 7.67 16.73 -12.44
CA VAL A 97 6.22 16.55 -12.22
C VAL A 97 5.95 15.44 -11.20
N LEU A 98 6.71 14.35 -11.23
CA LEU A 98 6.56 13.23 -10.29
C LEU A 98 6.98 13.63 -8.86
N GLU A 99 8.06 14.41 -8.72
CA GLU A 99 8.58 14.91 -7.45
C GLU A 99 7.61 15.86 -6.72
N LEU A 100 6.55 16.34 -7.38
CA LEU A 100 5.46 17.06 -6.70
C LEU A 100 4.68 16.18 -5.72
N LYS A 101 4.71 14.86 -5.89
CA LYS A 101 3.99 13.89 -5.05
C LYS A 101 4.87 12.79 -4.48
N LEU A 102 6.01 12.50 -5.12
CA LEU A 102 6.92 11.42 -4.77
C LEU A 102 8.18 11.96 -4.09
N ASP A 103 8.79 11.12 -3.25
CA ASP A 103 10.14 11.39 -2.75
C ASP A 103 11.14 11.20 -3.90
N ALA A 104 11.92 12.23 -4.22
CA ALA A 104 12.90 12.19 -5.31
C ALA A 104 13.87 11.00 -5.22
N SER A 105 14.19 10.53 -4.01
CA SER A 105 15.11 9.41 -3.80
C SER A 105 14.66 8.08 -4.41
N ILE A 106 13.36 7.87 -4.60
CA ILE A 106 12.84 6.62 -5.20
C ILE A 106 13.11 6.55 -6.72
N LEU A 107 13.44 7.68 -7.35
CA LEU A 107 13.75 7.78 -8.78
C LEU A 107 15.26 7.71 -9.07
N GLU A 108 16.09 7.58 -8.04
CA GLU A 108 17.56 7.61 -8.18
C GLU A 108 18.18 6.26 -8.50
N ASP A 109 17.53 5.14 -8.13
CA ASP A 109 18.02 3.79 -8.44
C ASP A 109 17.66 3.41 -9.89
N PRO A 110 18.63 3.34 -10.82
CA PRO A 110 18.37 3.04 -12.22
C PRO A 110 17.87 1.60 -12.46
N CYS A 111 18.05 0.71 -11.50
CA CYS A 111 17.56 -0.68 -11.57
C CYS A 111 16.16 -0.84 -10.97
N SER A 112 15.57 0.22 -10.42
CA SER A 112 14.24 0.14 -9.82
C SER A 112 13.12 0.05 -10.87
N PRO A 113 11.96 -0.52 -10.49
CA PRO A 113 10.73 -0.40 -11.27
C PRO A 113 10.35 1.07 -11.56
N HIS A 114 10.62 1.98 -10.63
CA HIS A 114 10.37 3.41 -10.80
C HIS A 114 11.20 4.02 -11.93
N ALA A 115 12.49 3.69 -12.01
CA ALA A 115 13.35 4.12 -13.11
C ALA A 115 12.91 3.52 -14.45
N SER A 116 12.49 2.24 -14.46
CA SER A 116 11.95 1.59 -15.65
C SER A 116 10.67 2.27 -16.15
N ALA A 117 9.76 2.60 -15.25
CA ALA A 117 8.52 3.33 -15.55
C ALA A 117 8.83 4.73 -16.11
N LEU A 118 9.71 5.49 -15.45
CA LEU A 118 10.13 6.83 -15.90
C LEU A 118 10.81 6.78 -17.28
N LYS A 119 11.65 5.78 -17.52
CA LYS A 119 12.31 5.56 -18.81
C LYS A 119 11.29 5.28 -19.91
N TRP A 120 10.32 4.40 -19.67
CA TRP A 120 9.25 4.12 -20.63
C TRP A 120 8.44 5.40 -20.98
N LEU A 121 8.06 6.21 -19.99
CA LEU A 121 7.40 7.50 -20.22
C LEU A 121 8.26 8.45 -21.06
N ALA A 122 9.56 8.54 -20.75
CA ALA A 122 10.48 9.45 -21.42
C ALA A 122 10.79 9.02 -22.86
N ASP A 123 10.92 7.72 -23.12
CA ASP A 123 11.45 7.20 -24.39
C ASP A 123 10.37 6.66 -25.32
N GLU A 124 9.38 5.96 -24.80
CA GLU A 124 8.47 5.11 -25.59
C GLU A 124 7.07 5.70 -25.70
N ASP A 125 6.56 6.23 -24.60
CA ASP A 125 5.21 6.80 -24.51
C ASP A 125 5.01 7.98 -25.46
N THR A 126 4.15 7.82 -26.47
CA THR A 126 3.89 8.85 -27.47
C THR A 126 2.80 9.84 -27.08
N LEU A 127 1.89 9.49 -26.17
CA LEU A 127 0.81 10.40 -25.78
C LEU A 127 1.34 11.59 -25.00
N LEU A 128 2.39 11.36 -24.21
CA LEU A 128 3.12 12.43 -23.53
C LEU A 128 4.15 13.15 -24.44
N LYS A 129 4.22 12.89 -25.76
CA LYS A 129 5.13 13.58 -26.70
C LYS A 129 4.45 14.73 -27.46
N VAL A 130 3.11 14.75 -27.54
CA VAL A 130 2.37 15.61 -28.47
C VAL A 130 1.33 16.44 -27.69
N ALA A 131 1.61 17.73 -27.47
CA ALA A 131 0.72 18.73 -26.85
C ALA A 131 0.66 18.69 -25.30
N PRO A 132 0.06 19.71 -24.64
CA PRO A 132 0.41 20.06 -23.26
C PRO A 132 0.10 18.91 -22.31
N ILE A 133 1.15 18.47 -21.62
CA ILE A 133 1.11 17.36 -20.68
C ILE A 133 0.45 17.85 -19.39
N SER A 134 -0.72 17.31 -19.04
CA SER A 134 -1.27 17.53 -17.71
C SER A 134 -0.43 16.79 -16.66
N HIS A 135 -0.30 17.35 -15.46
CA HIS A 135 0.31 16.63 -14.34
C HIS A 135 -0.47 15.34 -14.00
N SER A 136 -1.80 15.35 -14.20
CA SER A 136 -2.64 14.15 -13.99
C SER A 136 -2.24 13.03 -14.94
N ASP A 137 -2.04 13.32 -16.22
CA ASP A 137 -1.65 12.32 -17.23
C ASP A 137 -0.31 11.68 -16.89
N VAL A 138 0.68 12.47 -16.46
CA VAL A 138 1.99 11.96 -16.04
C VAL A 138 1.85 11.06 -14.82
N HIS A 139 1.12 11.50 -13.78
CA HIS A 139 0.94 10.72 -12.55
C HIS A 139 0.22 9.40 -12.82
N GLN A 140 -0.86 9.43 -13.59
CA GLN A 140 -1.63 8.23 -13.92
C GLN A 140 -0.79 7.24 -14.71
N ARG A 141 -0.17 7.69 -15.81
CA ARG A 141 0.67 6.84 -16.67
C ARG A 141 1.87 6.27 -15.93
N PHE A 142 2.52 7.07 -15.08
CA PHE A 142 3.59 6.58 -14.24
C PHE A 142 3.10 5.54 -13.23
N ALA A 143 1.95 5.74 -12.59
CA ALA A 143 1.43 4.78 -11.61
C ALA A 143 1.17 3.41 -12.23
N VAL A 144 0.53 3.37 -13.41
CA VAL A 144 0.25 2.10 -14.11
C VAL A 144 1.51 1.50 -14.75
N ALA A 145 2.47 2.31 -15.20
CA ALA A 145 3.75 1.81 -15.67
C ALA A 145 4.61 1.24 -14.54
N LEU A 146 4.63 1.90 -13.37
CA LEU A 146 5.27 1.39 -12.16
C LEU A 146 4.69 0.04 -11.79
N TRP A 147 3.36 -0.09 -11.83
CA TRP A 147 2.69 -1.37 -11.62
C TRP A 147 3.22 -2.47 -12.54
N TYR A 148 3.28 -2.18 -13.84
CA TYR A 148 3.77 -3.11 -14.85
C TYR A 148 5.21 -3.55 -14.59
N TYR A 149 6.09 -2.66 -14.13
CA TYR A 149 7.49 -3.00 -13.85
C TYR A 149 7.73 -3.58 -12.46
N SER A 150 6.82 -3.37 -11.51
CA SER A 150 6.87 -3.92 -10.15
C SER A 150 6.21 -5.29 -10.03
N THR A 151 5.29 -5.59 -10.93
CA THR A 151 4.55 -6.85 -10.96
C THR A 151 4.87 -7.58 -12.25
N ASN A 152 4.87 -8.91 -12.25
CA ASN A 152 5.28 -9.71 -13.41
C ASN A 152 4.31 -9.65 -14.62
N MET A 153 3.60 -8.54 -14.77
CA MET A 153 2.52 -8.30 -15.70
C MET A 153 2.94 -8.47 -17.16
N GLY A 154 4.19 -8.11 -17.49
CA GLY A 154 4.76 -8.20 -18.82
C GLY A 154 5.38 -9.55 -19.21
N GLU A 155 5.59 -10.46 -18.26
CA GLU A 155 6.21 -11.77 -18.51
C GLU A 155 5.18 -12.90 -18.66
N THR A 156 3.89 -12.56 -18.70
CA THR A 156 2.82 -13.56 -18.81
C THR A 156 2.73 -14.15 -20.22
N ASP A 157 3.52 -15.19 -20.49
CA ASP A 157 3.16 -16.26 -21.46
C ASP A 157 2.07 -17.19 -20.86
N LEU A 158 1.26 -16.65 -19.95
CA LEU A 158 0.49 -17.39 -18.94
C LEU A 158 -1.00 -17.14 -19.11
N SER A 159 -1.52 -17.62 -20.23
CA SER A 159 -2.89 -18.11 -20.32
C SER A 159 -2.97 -19.19 -21.40
N PRO A 160 -3.30 -20.45 -21.07
CA PRO A 160 -3.65 -21.46 -22.08
C PRO A 160 -4.98 -21.14 -22.78
N ASP A 161 -5.70 -20.10 -22.34
CA ASP A 161 -6.86 -19.55 -23.02
C ASP A 161 -6.38 -18.56 -24.09
N LEU A 162 -6.21 -19.07 -25.31
CA LEU A 162 -5.81 -18.33 -26.53
C LEU A 162 -6.74 -17.14 -26.89
N ASN A 163 -7.81 -16.92 -26.13
CA ASN A 163 -8.74 -15.80 -26.27
C ASN A 163 -8.50 -14.66 -25.26
N LYS A 164 -7.51 -14.77 -24.37
CA LYS A 164 -7.11 -13.74 -23.39
C LYS A 164 -5.72 -13.17 -23.63
N VAL A 165 -5.10 -13.51 -24.75
CA VAL A 165 -3.73 -13.09 -25.09
C VAL A 165 -3.83 -11.88 -26.03
N ASN A 166 -3.23 -10.76 -25.62
CA ASN A 166 -3.08 -9.46 -26.32
C ASN A 166 -3.95 -8.29 -25.83
N GLU A 167 -4.10 -8.08 -24.52
CA GLU A 167 -4.66 -6.81 -24.02
C GLU A 167 -3.55 -5.87 -23.57
N PRO A 168 -3.40 -4.67 -24.17
CA PRO A 168 -2.07 -4.12 -24.27
C PRO A 168 -1.83 -3.05 -23.17
N TRP A 169 -0.91 -3.37 -22.26
CA TRP A 169 -0.34 -2.41 -21.32
C TRP A 169 0.86 -1.70 -21.94
N LEU A 170 1.22 -0.53 -21.40
CA LEU A 170 2.33 0.28 -21.91
C LEU A 170 2.20 0.65 -23.41
N THR A 171 0.97 0.84 -23.88
CA THR A 171 0.71 1.24 -25.27
C THR A 171 0.73 2.74 -25.49
N GLN A 172 0.66 3.09 -26.77
CA GLN A 172 0.42 4.45 -27.24
C GLN A 172 -1.04 4.89 -27.11
N GLU A 173 -1.93 4.03 -26.63
CA GLU A 173 -3.33 4.36 -26.35
C GLU A 173 -3.50 4.97 -24.95
N GLN A 174 -4.65 5.60 -24.71
CA GLN A 174 -5.01 6.10 -23.38
C GLN A 174 -5.13 4.94 -22.39
N GLU A 175 -4.72 5.14 -21.14
CA GLU A 175 -4.70 4.11 -20.10
C GLU A 175 -6.09 3.52 -19.85
N CYS A 176 -7.13 4.30 -20.11
CA CYS A 176 -8.54 3.90 -20.00
C CYS A 176 -8.94 2.78 -20.98
N LEU A 177 -8.09 2.49 -21.97
CA LEU A 177 -8.25 1.37 -22.91
C LEU A 177 -7.41 0.15 -22.49
N TRP A 178 -6.61 0.27 -21.42
CA TRP A 178 -5.78 -0.83 -20.95
C TRP A 178 -6.62 -1.81 -20.14
N HIS A 179 -6.23 -3.08 -20.18
CA HIS A 179 -6.95 -4.14 -19.49
C HIS A 179 -7.18 -3.82 -18.01
N GLY A 180 -8.43 -3.94 -17.55
CA GLY A 180 -8.77 -3.74 -16.15
C GLY A 180 -8.76 -2.27 -15.69
N ILE A 181 -8.52 -1.30 -16.56
CA ILE A 181 -8.55 0.13 -16.21
C ILE A 181 -9.88 0.74 -16.65
N THR A 182 -10.58 1.38 -15.72
CA THR A 182 -11.74 2.23 -16.05
C THR A 182 -11.47 3.66 -15.61
N CYS A 183 -11.77 4.59 -16.51
CA CYS A 183 -11.68 6.02 -16.25
C CYS A 183 -13.04 6.70 -16.21
N GLN A 184 -13.13 7.82 -15.50
CA GLN A 184 -14.27 8.72 -15.50
C GLN A 184 -13.85 10.10 -15.98
N TYR A 185 -14.69 10.75 -16.79
CA TYR A 185 -14.51 12.14 -17.16
C TYR A 185 -15.06 13.06 -16.06
N ASP A 186 -14.27 14.05 -15.65
CA ASP A 186 -14.66 15.04 -14.65
C ASP A 186 -15.38 16.27 -15.25
N GLY A 187 -15.47 16.35 -16.58
CA GLY A 187 -16.07 17.47 -17.31
C GLY A 187 -15.24 18.75 -17.31
N GLY A 188 -14.01 18.73 -16.75
CA GLY A 188 -13.13 19.88 -16.58
C GLY A 188 -12.17 20.15 -17.74
N GLY A 189 -12.09 19.26 -18.73
CA GLY A 189 -11.17 19.37 -19.86
C GLY A 189 -9.80 18.72 -19.64
N ASP A 190 -9.50 18.23 -18.43
CA ASP A 190 -8.22 17.64 -18.02
C ASP A 190 -8.09 16.12 -18.29
N GLY A 191 -8.79 15.62 -19.31
CA GLY A 191 -8.76 14.21 -19.69
C GLY A 191 -9.60 13.30 -18.79
N ALA A 192 -9.53 11.98 -19.05
CA ALA A 192 -10.24 10.98 -18.25
C ALA A 192 -9.35 10.52 -17.08
N LEU A 193 -9.93 10.37 -15.89
CA LEU A 193 -9.19 10.03 -14.67
C LEU A 193 -9.45 8.58 -14.27
N ILE A 194 -8.40 7.83 -13.92
CA ILE A 194 -8.51 6.43 -13.49
C ILE A 194 -9.29 6.38 -12.18
N THR A 195 -10.38 5.61 -12.19
CA THR A 195 -11.27 5.42 -11.02
C THR A 195 -11.37 3.97 -10.60
N HIS A 196 -11.14 3.01 -11.49
CA HIS A 196 -11.18 1.58 -11.18
C HIS A 196 -9.97 0.87 -11.78
N ILE A 197 -9.39 -0.04 -10.99
CA ILE A 197 -8.37 -1.00 -11.41
C ILE A 197 -8.88 -2.40 -11.02
N GLU A 198 -9.13 -3.25 -12.00
CA GLU A 198 -9.66 -4.60 -11.85
C GLU A 198 -8.71 -5.61 -12.51
N LEU A 199 -7.74 -6.07 -11.74
CA LEU A 199 -6.65 -6.95 -12.18
C LEU A 199 -6.65 -8.27 -11.41
N GLY A 200 -7.84 -8.78 -11.09
CA GLY A 200 -7.98 -10.04 -10.37
C GLY A 200 -7.71 -11.26 -11.26
N GLY A 201 -6.96 -12.24 -10.76
CA GLY A 201 -6.78 -13.51 -11.46
C GLY A 201 -5.88 -13.48 -12.69
N ILE A 202 -4.93 -12.54 -12.75
CA ILE A 202 -3.99 -12.39 -13.90
C ILE A 202 -2.54 -12.76 -13.54
N GLU A 203 -2.37 -13.52 -12.45
CA GLU A 203 -1.09 -14.06 -12.00
C GLU A 203 -0.03 -13.00 -11.65
N LEU A 204 -0.46 -11.82 -11.22
CA LEU A 204 0.48 -10.78 -10.75
C LEU A 204 1.32 -11.31 -9.58
N SER A 205 2.64 -11.17 -9.65
CA SER A 205 3.56 -11.48 -8.56
C SER A 205 4.40 -10.27 -8.18
N GLY A 206 5.22 -10.37 -7.15
CA GLY A 206 5.99 -9.25 -6.61
C GLY A 206 5.24 -8.54 -5.48
N SER A 207 5.51 -7.26 -5.26
CA SER A 207 4.86 -6.44 -4.22
C SER A 207 4.03 -5.32 -4.85
N ILE A 208 2.97 -4.91 -4.15
CA ILE A 208 2.23 -3.70 -4.53
C ILE A 208 3.13 -2.49 -4.22
N PRO A 209 3.41 -1.59 -5.19
CA PRO A 209 4.23 -0.40 -4.94
C PRO A 209 3.62 0.51 -3.88
N ASP A 210 4.41 1.15 -3.02
CA ASP A 210 3.85 2.01 -1.97
C ASP A 210 3.18 3.26 -2.55
N GLU A 211 3.72 3.79 -3.66
CA GLU A 211 3.38 5.12 -4.17
C GLU A 211 2.28 5.15 -5.25
N PHE A 212 1.81 4.01 -5.77
CA PHE A 212 0.88 4.06 -6.91
C PHE A 212 -0.45 4.76 -6.55
N VAL A 213 -0.93 4.62 -5.30
CA VAL A 213 -2.18 5.23 -4.84
C VAL A 213 -2.07 6.75 -4.73
N ILE A 214 -0.93 7.29 -4.30
CA ILE A 214 -0.76 8.75 -4.18
C ILE A 214 -0.81 9.45 -5.54
N LEU A 215 -0.43 8.71 -6.59
CA LEU A 215 -0.47 9.15 -7.97
C LEU A 215 -1.87 9.01 -8.61
N LEU A 216 -2.75 8.19 -8.02
CA LEU A 216 -4.12 7.95 -8.48
C LEU A 216 -5.15 8.48 -7.46
N PRO A 217 -5.25 9.81 -7.26
CA PRO A 217 -6.10 10.38 -6.21
C PRO A 217 -7.60 10.11 -6.40
N ASN A 218 -8.05 9.77 -7.62
CA ASN A 218 -9.44 9.49 -7.94
C ASN A 218 -9.78 7.99 -7.92
N LEU A 219 -8.85 7.13 -7.51
CA LEU A 219 -9.09 5.69 -7.46
C LEU A 219 -10.15 5.36 -6.40
N THR A 220 -11.25 4.77 -6.85
CA THR A 220 -12.38 4.38 -5.99
C THR A 220 -12.48 2.86 -5.83
N HIS A 221 -12.05 2.10 -6.83
CA HIS A 221 -12.13 0.63 -6.82
C HIS A 221 -10.77 0.03 -7.18
N LEU A 222 -10.31 -0.88 -6.33
CA LEU A 222 -9.09 -1.64 -6.55
C LEU A 222 -9.36 -3.12 -6.26
N ASP A 223 -9.36 -3.93 -7.31
CA ASP A 223 -9.42 -5.39 -7.22
C ASP A 223 -8.12 -6.00 -7.76
N LEU A 224 -7.38 -6.63 -6.87
CA LEU A 224 -6.14 -7.35 -7.14
C LEU A 224 -6.24 -8.79 -6.66
N SER A 225 -7.45 -9.30 -6.48
CA SER A 225 -7.69 -10.60 -5.87
C SER A 225 -7.20 -11.76 -6.75
N GLN A 226 -6.99 -12.92 -6.15
CA GLN A 226 -6.62 -14.14 -6.90
C GLN A 226 -5.30 -13.99 -7.68
N ASN A 227 -4.30 -13.33 -7.08
CA ASN A 227 -2.96 -13.18 -7.67
C ASN A 227 -1.90 -13.86 -6.78
N LEU A 228 -0.62 -13.65 -7.10
CA LEU A 228 0.55 -14.15 -6.40
C LEU A 228 1.31 -13.02 -5.68
N LEU A 229 0.62 -11.92 -5.35
CA LEU A 229 1.23 -10.75 -4.72
C LEU A 229 1.73 -11.08 -3.32
N THR A 230 2.89 -10.55 -2.98
CA THR A 230 3.62 -10.75 -1.71
C THR A 230 3.92 -9.41 -1.06
N GLY A 231 4.48 -9.43 0.16
CA GLY A 231 4.74 -8.22 0.93
C GLY A 231 3.54 -7.78 1.77
N THR A 232 3.51 -6.52 2.17
CA THR A 232 2.49 -5.92 3.04
C THR A 232 1.50 -5.07 2.25
N ILE A 233 0.39 -4.65 2.87
CA ILE A 233 -0.48 -3.61 2.29
C ILE A 233 0.28 -2.28 2.27
N PRO A 234 0.35 -1.59 1.11
CA PRO A 234 0.94 -0.26 1.00
C PRO A 234 0.45 0.75 2.03
N LYS A 235 1.38 1.52 2.60
CA LYS A 235 1.04 2.52 3.65
C LYS A 235 0.05 3.58 3.16
N CYS A 236 0.11 3.93 1.88
CA CYS A 236 -0.77 4.94 1.29
C CYS A 236 -2.22 4.45 1.14
N LEU A 237 -2.48 3.13 1.06
CA LEU A 237 -3.84 2.59 0.95
C LEU A 237 -4.67 2.85 2.21
N TYR A 238 -4.05 2.75 3.39
CA TYR A 238 -4.71 3.04 4.66
C TYR A 238 -5.30 4.46 4.65
N SER A 239 -4.53 5.42 4.15
CA SER A 239 -4.88 6.84 4.11
C SER A 239 -5.67 7.30 2.88
N SER A 240 -6.05 6.40 1.97
CA SER A 240 -6.86 6.79 0.81
C SER A 240 -8.20 7.38 1.26
N SER A 241 -8.57 8.55 0.74
CA SER A 241 -9.85 9.21 1.04
C SER A 241 -10.94 8.91 0.01
N THR A 242 -10.58 8.28 -1.11
CA THR A 242 -11.45 8.06 -2.27
C THR A 242 -11.82 6.60 -2.48
N LEU A 243 -11.05 5.65 -1.93
CA LEU A 243 -11.36 4.23 -2.06
C LEU A 243 -12.68 3.85 -1.40
N VAL A 244 -13.53 3.21 -2.20
CA VAL A 244 -14.84 2.67 -1.87
C VAL A 244 -14.78 1.15 -1.78
N ASN A 245 -14.05 0.50 -2.69
CA ASN A 245 -13.91 -0.95 -2.73
C ASN A 245 -12.42 -1.33 -2.81
N LEU A 246 -11.98 -2.14 -1.85
CA LEU A 246 -10.64 -2.72 -1.82
C LEU A 246 -10.75 -4.24 -1.73
N ASN A 247 -10.27 -4.94 -2.75
CA ASN A 247 -10.19 -6.39 -2.78
C ASN A 247 -8.75 -6.84 -3.04
N LEU A 248 -8.09 -7.33 -1.99
CA LEU A 248 -6.75 -7.92 -2.03
C LEU A 248 -6.79 -9.43 -1.72
N GLY A 249 -7.99 -10.03 -1.69
CA GLY A 249 -8.20 -11.40 -1.26
C GLY A 249 -7.47 -12.43 -2.13
N ARG A 250 -7.14 -13.59 -1.57
CA ARG A 250 -6.52 -14.72 -2.29
C ARG A 250 -5.18 -14.33 -2.93
N ASN A 251 -4.27 -13.82 -2.11
CA ASN A 251 -2.90 -13.50 -2.48
C ASN A 251 -1.92 -14.19 -1.50
N LYS A 252 -0.63 -13.81 -1.54
CA LYS A 252 0.41 -14.20 -0.58
C LYS A 252 0.88 -13.00 0.26
N LEU A 253 0.00 -12.00 0.47
CA LEU A 253 0.31 -10.83 1.30
C LEU A 253 0.42 -11.26 2.76
N SER A 254 1.27 -10.59 3.53
CA SER A 254 1.56 -10.96 4.92
C SER A 254 1.92 -9.74 5.77
N GLY A 255 2.19 -9.98 7.05
CA GLY A 255 2.48 -8.94 8.03
C GLY A 255 1.21 -8.38 8.69
N PRO A 256 1.36 -7.37 9.56
CA PRO A 256 0.22 -6.78 10.24
C PRO A 256 -0.63 -5.93 9.30
N ILE A 257 -1.94 -5.91 9.57
CA ILE A 257 -2.81 -4.85 9.07
C ILE A 257 -2.50 -3.64 9.95
N ASP A 258 -1.83 -2.61 9.41
CA ASP A 258 -1.32 -1.51 10.23
C ASP A 258 -2.45 -0.65 10.80
N ALA A 259 -2.34 -0.33 12.08
CA ALA A 259 -3.37 0.42 12.81
C ALA A 259 -3.41 1.92 12.50
N TYR A 260 -2.35 2.45 11.89
CA TYR A 260 -2.21 3.88 11.66
C TYR A 260 -2.92 4.27 10.36
N LYS A 261 -4.15 4.77 10.52
CA LYS A 261 -4.84 5.68 9.57
C LYS A 261 -5.81 5.05 8.56
N TRP A 262 -6.59 4.02 8.89
CA TRP A 262 -7.84 3.81 8.13
C TRP A 262 -8.72 5.06 8.27
N THR A 263 -8.69 5.93 7.27
CA THR A 263 -9.41 7.21 7.25
C THR A 263 -10.35 7.34 6.05
N SER A 264 -10.55 6.29 5.26
CA SER A 264 -11.51 6.34 4.17
C SER A 264 -12.94 6.30 4.72
N TRP A 265 -13.59 7.47 4.74
CA TRP A 265 -15.01 7.55 5.09
C TRP A 265 -15.89 6.90 4.03
N ASN A 266 -15.39 6.69 2.81
CA ASN A 266 -16.16 6.18 1.69
C ASN A 266 -16.03 4.66 1.50
N MET A 267 -15.16 3.99 2.26
CA MET A 267 -14.96 2.55 2.12
C MET A 267 -16.26 1.80 2.44
N GLU A 268 -16.77 1.06 1.47
CA GLU A 268 -17.97 0.22 1.59
C GLU A 268 -17.63 -1.26 1.66
N LYS A 269 -16.55 -1.69 0.99
CA LYS A 269 -16.15 -3.11 0.91
C LYS A 269 -14.65 -3.27 1.07
N MET A 270 -14.26 -4.15 1.99
CA MET A 270 -12.88 -4.51 2.21
C MET A 270 -12.76 -6.03 2.30
N ALA A 271 -12.10 -6.64 1.32
CA ALA A 271 -11.79 -8.05 1.28
C ALA A 271 -10.27 -8.25 1.32
N LEU A 272 -9.79 -8.84 2.42
CA LEU A 272 -8.39 -9.21 2.66
C LEU A 272 -8.26 -10.73 2.89
N ASP A 273 -9.28 -11.50 2.51
CA ASP A 273 -9.42 -12.93 2.77
C ASP A 273 -8.31 -13.77 2.11
N PHE A 274 -8.04 -14.98 2.62
CA PHE A 274 -7.05 -15.90 2.05
C PHE A 274 -5.68 -15.24 1.78
N ASN A 275 -5.07 -14.72 2.84
CA ASN A 275 -3.71 -14.18 2.85
C ASN A 275 -2.96 -14.69 4.10
N GLY A 276 -1.76 -14.18 4.34
CA GLY A 276 -0.94 -14.44 5.54
C GLY A 276 -0.89 -13.25 6.49
N PHE A 277 -1.93 -12.40 6.56
CA PHE A 277 -1.95 -11.27 7.50
C PHE A 277 -1.97 -11.77 8.94
N ASN A 278 -1.17 -11.15 9.81
CA ASN A 278 -0.98 -11.60 11.19
C ASN A 278 -1.15 -10.47 12.22
N GLY A 279 -1.12 -10.82 13.51
CA GLY A 279 -1.39 -9.90 14.60
C GLY A 279 -2.89 -9.58 14.75
N THR A 280 -3.21 -8.49 15.43
CA THR A 280 -4.59 -8.14 15.79
C THR A 280 -5.28 -7.30 14.73
N ILE A 281 -6.61 -7.43 14.63
CA ILE A 281 -7.44 -6.53 13.81
C ILE A 281 -7.38 -5.10 14.41
N PRO A 282 -6.97 -4.08 13.64
CA PRO A 282 -6.88 -2.72 14.18
C PRO A 282 -8.23 -2.10 14.52
N THR A 283 -8.30 -1.42 15.67
CA THR A 283 -9.50 -0.67 16.09
C THR A 283 -9.87 0.46 15.12
N SER A 284 -8.91 0.97 14.33
CA SER A 284 -9.14 2.00 13.32
C SER A 284 -10.06 1.56 12.19
N ILE A 285 -10.26 0.26 11.96
CA ILE A 285 -11.30 -0.26 11.04
C ILE A 285 -12.70 0.20 11.51
N GLY A 286 -12.90 0.36 12.82
CA GLY A 286 -14.14 0.93 13.38
C GLY A 286 -14.41 2.39 12.98
N SER A 287 -13.46 3.08 12.34
CA SER A 287 -13.66 4.44 11.79
C SER A 287 -14.26 4.44 10.38
N LEU A 288 -14.36 3.29 9.72
CA LEU A 288 -14.91 3.15 8.37
C LEU A 288 -16.45 3.16 8.41
N SER A 289 -17.04 4.33 8.67
CA SER A 289 -18.48 4.46 8.96
C SER A 289 -19.43 3.97 7.86
N ASN A 290 -18.98 3.94 6.60
CA ASN A 290 -19.77 3.45 5.46
C ASN A 290 -19.51 1.98 5.11
N ILE A 291 -18.64 1.27 5.85
CA ILE A 291 -18.32 -0.12 5.52
C ILE A 291 -19.55 -1.01 5.67
N GLN A 292 -19.80 -1.82 4.65
CA GLN A 292 -20.92 -2.75 4.56
C GLN A 292 -20.45 -4.20 4.56
N MET A 293 -19.26 -4.46 4.01
CA MET A 293 -18.66 -5.79 3.95
C MET A 293 -17.19 -5.74 4.37
N LEU A 294 -16.84 -6.60 5.33
CA LEU A 294 -15.49 -6.79 5.84
C LEU A 294 -15.17 -8.30 5.86
N ASP A 295 -14.33 -8.75 4.94
CA ASP A 295 -13.83 -10.12 4.94
C ASP A 295 -12.34 -10.15 5.27
N LEU A 296 -12.02 -10.66 6.46
CA LEU A 296 -10.64 -10.90 6.92
C LEU A 296 -10.37 -12.39 7.10
N SER A 297 -11.25 -13.25 6.59
CA SER A 297 -11.20 -14.69 6.83
C SER A 297 -9.96 -15.33 6.21
N ARG A 298 -9.51 -16.44 6.78
CA ARG A 298 -8.38 -17.25 6.32
C ARG A 298 -7.09 -16.44 6.23
N ASN A 299 -6.79 -15.84 7.38
CA ASN A 299 -5.54 -15.18 7.70
C ASN A 299 -4.99 -15.71 9.03
N GLU A 300 -3.81 -15.26 9.41
CA GLU A 300 -3.14 -15.59 10.68
C GLU A 300 -3.47 -14.55 11.78
N LEU A 301 -4.64 -13.92 11.71
CA LEU A 301 -5.07 -12.89 12.64
C LEU A 301 -5.45 -13.46 14.02
N ASP A 302 -5.04 -12.75 15.08
CA ASP A 302 -5.28 -13.09 16.47
C ASP A 302 -5.92 -11.94 17.27
N GLY A 303 -6.02 -12.12 18.59
CA GLY A 303 -6.69 -11.17 19.47
C GLY A 303 -8.22 -11.22 19.43
N SER A 304 -8.84 -10.19 20.01
CA SER A 304 -10.29 -10.01 20.10
C SER A 304 -10.78 -8.94 19.14
N ILE A 305 -12.02 -9.08 18.67
CA ILE A 305 -12.71 -8.03 17.91
C ILE A 305 -13.00 -6.86 18.85
N SER A 306 -12.65 -5.65 18.45
CA SER A 306 -12.85 -4.45 19.27
C SER A 306 -14.30 -3.95 19.22
N GLU A 307 -14.73 -3.20 20.24
CA GLU A 307 -16.08 -2.64 20.29
C GLU A 307 -16.34 -1.65 19.15
N GLU A 308 -15.31 -0.94 18.68
CA GLU A 308 -15.43 -0.01 17.55
C GLU A 308 -15.89 -0.72 16.27
N ILE A 309 -15.38 -1.94 16.00
CA ILE A 309 -15.80 -2.74 14.84
C ILE A 309 -17.20 -3.31 15.07
N MET A 310 -17.50 -3.78 16.29
CA MET A 310 -18.84 -4.31 16.62
C MET A 310 -19.94 -3.24 16.53
N ASN A 311 -19.59 -1.97 16.70
CA ASN A 311 -20.52 -0.84 16.67
C ASN A 311 -20.65 -0.16 15.28
N LEU A 312 -20.04 -0.72 14.24
CA LEU A 312 -20.19 -0.22 12.87
C LEU A 312 -21.64 -0.36 12.38
N ALA A 313 -22.40 0.74 12.40
CA ALA A 313 -23.82 0.75 12.10
C ALA A 313 -24.18 0.33 10.66
N GLY A 314 -23.26 0.53 9.72
CA GLY A 314 -23.44 0.19 8.29
C GLY A 314 -23.08 -1.25 7.92
N LEU A 315 -22.42 -1.99 8.81
CA LEU A 315 -21.85 -3.30 8.52
C LEU A 315 -22.94 -4.37 8.36
N ARG A 316 -22.93 -5.06 7.22
CA ARG A 316 -23.93 -6.07 6.84
C ARG A 316 -23.35 -7.47 6.76
N GLU A 317 -22.08 -7.57 6.38
CA GLU A 317 -21.37 -8.81 6.20
C GLU A 317 -20.00 -8.73 6.85
N ILE A 318 -19.70 -9.69 7.72
CA ILE A 318 -18.40 -9.85 8.36
C ILE A 318 -18.02 -11.32 8.38
N ASP A 319 -16.88 -11.67 7.78
CA ASP A 319 -16.27 -12.99 7.91
C ASP A 319 -14.86 -12.86 8.48
N LEU A 320 -14.63 -13.55 9.60
CA LEU A 320 -13.39 -13.58 10.37
C LEU A 320 -12.93 -15.02 10.64
N LYS A 321 -13.49 -16.00 9.91
CA LYS A 321 -13.10 -17.41 10.09
C LYS A 321 -11.61 -17.56 9.83
N ARG A 322 -10.94 -18.35 10.66
CA ARG A 322 -9.54 -18.71 10.44
C ARG A 322 -9.42 -19.79 9.36
#